data_AF-H9F3U4-F1
#
_entry.id   AF-H9F3U4-F1
#
_cell.length_a   1.000
_cell.length_b   1.000
_cell.length_c   1.000
_cell.angle_alpha   90.00
_cell.angle_beta   90.00
_cell.angle_gamma   90.00
#
_symmetry.space_group_name_H-M   'P 1'
#
loop_
_entity.id
_entity.type
_entity.pdbx_description
1 polymer ?
#
loop_
_entity_poly.entity_id
_entity_poly.type
_entity_poly.pdbx_seq_one_letter_code
_entity_poly.pdbx_strand_id
1 'polypeptide(L)'
;MEDLKRLWYENRIYVLGYVLIVGFFSFVVCYKHGPLADDRSRSLLMWTLRLLSLVLVYAGVAVPQFAYAAIILLMSSWSLHYPLRAFSYMRWKIKQWFTSKELVVKYLTEDEYREQADAETNSALEELRRACRKPDFPSWLVVSRLHAPRKFADFVLGGSHLSPEEISLHEEQYGLGGAFLEEQLFNPSTA
;
A
#
# COMPACT_ATOMS: atom_id res chain seq x y z
N MET A 1 1.62 -44.82 -47.68
CA MET A 1 1.78 -43.93 -46.49
C MET A 1 0.61 -44.04 -45.51
N GLU A 2 -0.58 -44.45 -45.96
CA GLU A 2 -1.78 -44.59 -45.12
C GLU A 2 -1.74 -45.86 -44.25
N ASP A 3 -1.19 -46.96 -44.77
CA ASP A 3 -1.04 -48.22 -44.02
C ASP A 3 -0.07 -48.07 -42.84
N LEU A 4 0.98 -47.27 -43.00
CA LEU A 4 1.93 -46.95 -41.94
C LEU A 4 1.25 -46.14 -40.82
N LYS A 5 0.39 -45.18 -41.17
CA LYS A 5 -0.39 -44.39 -40.20
C LYS A 5 -1.40 -45.28 -39.44
N ARG A 6 -2.00 -46.25 -40.13
CA ARG A 6 -2.96 -47.19 -39.55
C ARG A 6 -2.32 -48.15 -38.56
N LEU A 7 -1.21 -48.78 -38.94
CA LEU A 7 -0.42 -49.66 -38.05
C LEU A 7 0.11 -48.89 -36.83
N TRP A 8 0.52 -47.63 -37.02
CA TRP A 8 0.99 -46.78 -35.94
C TRP A 8 -0.13 -46.41 -34.96
N TYR A 9 -1.36 -46.21 -35.45
CA TYR A 9 -2.52 -45.92 -34.62
C TYR A 9 -2.94 -47.12 -33.76
N GLU A 10 -3.00 -48.32 -34.35
CA GLU A 10 -3.33 -49.56 -33.64
C GLU A 10 -2.30 -49.91 -32.56
N ASN A 11 -1.00 -49.68 -32.83
CA ASN A 11 0.07 -50.05 -31.93
C ASN A 11 0.60 -48.89 -31.06
N ARG A 12 -0.06 -47.72 -31.08
CA ARG A 12 0.41 -46.50 -30.40
C ARG A 12 0.65 -46.69 -28.91
N ILE A 13 -0.24 -47.43 -28.24
CA ILE A 13 -0.16 -47.67 -26.79
C ILE A 13 1.07 -48.53 -26.45
N TYR A 14 1.37 -49.55 -27.26
CA TYR A 14 2.53 -50.41 -27.07
C TYR A 14 3.85 -49.66 -27.32
N VAL A 15 3.89 -48.84 -28.36
CA VAL A 15 5.06 -47.98 -28.65
C VAL A 15 5.29 -46.99 -27.51
N LEU A 16 4.24 -46.37 -26.99
CA LEU A 16 4.33 -45.41 -25.90
C LEU A 16 4.75 -46.09 -24.58
N GLY A 17 4.21 -47.28 -24.30
CA GLY A 17 4.64 -48.11 -23.17
C GLY A 17 6.12 -48.52 -23.26
N TYR A 18 6.59 -48.93 -24.43
CA TYR A 18 7.99 -49.28 -24.64
C TYR A 18 8.93 -48.09 -24.41
N VAL A 19 8.61 -46.93 -24.97
CA VAL A 19 9.40 -45.71 -24.78
C VAL A 19 9.46 -45.29 -23.31
N LEU A 20 8.34 -45.41 -22.58
CA LEU A 20 8.29 -45.11 -21.15
C LEU A 20 9.15 -46.06 -20.32
N ILE A 21 9.04 -47.36 -20.57
CA ILE A 21 9.79 -48.39 -19.83
C ILE A 21 11.29 -48.23 -20.08
N VAL A 22 11.71 -48.12 -21.35
CA VAL A 22 13.12 -47.95 -21.73
C VAL A 22 13.66 -46.61 -21.21
N GLY A 23 12.88 -45.54 -21.29
CA GLY A 23 13.25 -44.24 -20.72
C GLY A 23 13.42 -44.28 -19.20
N PHE A 24 12.53 -44.97 -18.48
CA PHE A 24 12.62 -45.14 -17.03
C PHE A 24 13.86 -45.94 -16.62
N PHE A 25 14.11 -47.09 -17.27
CA PHE A 25 15.31 -47.88 -16.99
C PHE A 25 16.60 -47.11 -17.32
N SER A 26 16.64 -46.36 -18.43
CA SER A 26 17.79 -45.53 -18.77
C SER A 26 18.02 -44.45 -17.71
N PHE A 27 16.95 -43.81 -17.22
CA PHE A 27 17.04 -42.83 -16.13
C PHE A 27 17.55 -43.45 -14.82
N VAL A 28 17.03 -44.63 -14.44
CA VAL A 28 17.47 -45.37 -13.24
C VAL A 28 18.94 -45.78 -13.33
N VAL A 29 19.38 -46.25 -14.50
CA VAL A 29 20.78 -46.60 -14.77
C VAL A 29 21.68 -45.37 -14.67
N CYS A 30 21.28 -44.24 -15.27
CA CYS A 30 22.00 -42.96 -15.18
C CYS A 30 22.04 -42.41 -13.75
N TYR A 31 20.97 -42.57 -12.97
CA TYR A 31 20.92 -42.13 -11.57
C TYR A 31 21.80 -42.99 -10.66
N LYS A 32 21.87 -44.31 -10.93
CA LYS A 32 22.64 -45.27 -10.13
C LYS A 32 24.14 -45.23 -10.40
N HIS A 33 24.59 -44.86 -11.61
CA HIS A 33 26.02 -44.87 -11.99
C HIS A 33 26.84 -43.65 -11.49
N GLY A 34 26.25 -42.74 -10.71
CA GLY A 34 26.98 -41.65 -10.05
C GLY A 34 26.54 -40.25 -10.51
N PRO A 35 26.81 -39.21 -9.69
CA PRO A 35 26.02 -37.99 -9.67
C PRO A 35 26.28 -37.12 -10.90
N LEU A 36 25.21 -36.80 -11.62
CA LEU A 36 25.13 -35.69 -12.58
C LEU A 36 25.32 -34.35 -11.83
N ALA A 37 26.57 -34.07 -11.44
CA ALA A 37 26.97 -32.90 -10.65
C ALA A 37 27.51 -31.75 -11.51
N ASP A 38 27.53 -31.91 -12.83
CA ASP A 38 27.84 -30.82 -13.75
C ASP A 38 26.55 -30.05 -14.09
N ASP A 39 26.55 -28.73 -13.95
CA ASP A 39 25.38 -27.86 -14.22
C ASP A 39 24.84 -28.05 -15.65
N ARG A 40 25.72 -28.42 -16.57
CA ARG A 40 25.38 -28.75 -17.95
C ARG A 40 24.50 -30.00 -18.04
N SER A 41 24.82 -31.04 -17.26
CA SER A 41 24.10 -32.31 -17.26
C SER A 41 22.68 -32.17 -16.69
N ARG A 42 22.51 -31.33 -15.66
CA ARG A 42 21.20 -30.97 -15.09
C ARG A 42 20.34 -30.19 -16.08
N SER A 43 20.97 -29.26 -16.78
CA SER A 43 20.30 -28.50 -17.84
C SER A 43 19.82 -29.44 -18.96
N LEU A 44 20.68 -30.32 -19.46
CA LEU A 44 20.32 -31.31 -20.49
C LEU A 44 19.21 -32.25 -20.04
N LEU A 45 19.25 -32.71 -18.78
CA LEU A 45 18.22 -33.56 -18.21
C LEU A 45 16.87 -32.83 -18.11
N MET A 46 16.85 -31.57 -17.68
CA MET A 46 15.65 -30.74 -17.73
C MET A 46 15.13 -30.55 -19.16
N TRP A 47 16.00 -30.29 -20.14
CA TRP A 47 15.61 -30.16 -21.54
C TRP A 47 15.02 -31.45 -22.11
N THR A 48 15.63 -32.60 -21.83
CA THR A 48 15.13 -33.91 -22.30
C THR A 48 13.81 -34.30 -21.66
N LEU A 49 13.65 -34.10 -20.35
CA LEU A 49 12.37 -34.32 -19.65
C LEU A 49 11.26 -33.41 -20.18
N ARG A 50 11.59 -32.15 -20.48
CA ARG A 50 10.64 -31.20 -21.04
C ARG A 50 10.23 -31.56 -22.47
N LEU A 51 11.19 -31.99 -23.30
CA LEU A 51 10.93 -32.48 -24.65
C LEU A 51 10.10 -33.76 -24.63
N LEU A 52 10.43 -34.70 -23.72
CA LEU A 52 9.67 -35.93 -23.50
C LEU A 52 8.23 -35.62 -23.08
N SER A 53 8.03 -34.68 -22.15
CA SER A 53 6.70 -34.21 -21.77
C SER A 53 5.93 -33.63 -22.95
N LEU A 54 6.58 -32.87 -23.83
CA LEU A 54 5.95 -32.30 -25.03
C LEU A 54 5.48 -33.40 -26.00
N VAL A 55 6.34 -34.40 -26.22
CA VAL A 55 6.04 -35.56 -27.08
C VAL A 55 4.91 -36.39 -26.49
N LEU A 56 4.90 -36.60 -25.18
CA LEU A 56 3.82 -37.32 -24.49
C LEU A 56 2.48 -36.58 -24.58
N VAL A 57 2.47 -35.26 -24.38
CA VAL A 57 1.25 -34.45 -24.53
C VAL A 57 0.75 -34.49 -25.97
N TYR A 58 1.65 -34.40 -26.95
CA TYR A 58 1.29 -34.52 -28.36
C TYR A 58 0.74 -35.91 -28.71
N ALA A 59 1.32 -36.97 -28.16
CA ALA A 59 0.87 -38.34 -28.41
C ALA A 59 -0.44 -38.70 -27.67
N GLY A 60 -0.66 -38.11 -26.49
CA GLY A 60 -1.83 -38.38 -25.64
C GLY A 60 -3.08 -37.59 -26.02
N VAL A 61 -2.93 -36.42 -26.65
CA VAL A 61 -4.06 -35.57 -27.01
C VAL A 61 -4.65 -35.98 -28.36
N ALA A 62 -5.92 -36.40 -28.36
CA ALA A 62 -6.67 -36.70 -29.58
C ALA A 62 -7.08 -35.44 -30.39
N VAL A 63 -7.05 -34.25 -29.77
CA VAL A 63 -7.50 -32.98 -30.36
C VAL A 63 -6.35 -31.95 -30.40
N PRO A 64 -5.82 -31.59 -31.58
CA PRO A 64 -4.55 -30.84 -31.71
C PRO A 64 -4.53 -29.47 -31.00
N GLN A 65 -5.68 -28.85 -30.79
CA GLN A 65 -5.82 -27.53 -30.16
C GLN A 65 -5.32 -27.48 -28.70
N PHE A 66 -5.57 -28.53 -27.92
CA PHE A 66 -5.14 -28.59 -26.52
C PHE A 66 -3.61 -28.77 -26.40
N ALA A 67 -3.00 -29.48 -27.34
CA ALA A 67 -1.55 -29.66 -27.36
C ALA A 67 -0.83 -28.31 -27.59
N TYR A 68 -1.29 -27.49 -28.55
CA TYR A 68 -0.72 -26.17 -28.78
C TYR A 68 -0.89 -25.23 -27.58
N ALA A 69 -2.06 -25.25 -26.93
CA ALA A 69 -2.31 -24.44 -25.72
C ALA A 69 -1.35 -24.82 -24.58
N ALA A 70 -1.14 -26.12 -24.33
CA ALA A 70 -0.21 -26.60 -23.31
C ALA A 70 1.26 -26.21 -23.61
N ILE A 71 1.67 -26.29 -24.88
CA ILE A 71 3.01 -25.88 -25.32
C ILE A 71 3.23 -24.37 -25.09
N ILE A 72 2.26 -23.55 -25.47
CA ILE A 72 2.31 -22.09 -25.30
C ILE A 72 2.37 -21.72 -23.81
N LEU A 73 1.57 -22.37 -22.96
CA LEU A 73 1.55 -22.13 -21.52
C LEU A 73 2.86 -22.56 -20.84
N LEU A 74 3.48 -23.66 -21.28
CA LEU A 74 4.79 -24.06 -20.78
C LEU A 74 5.86 -23.04 -21.20
N MET A 75 5.85 -22.57 -22.44
CA MET A 75 6.81 -21.57 -22.92
C MET A 75 6.66 -20.23 -22.20
N SER A 76 5.42 -19.81 -21.93
CA SER A 76 5.16 -18.56 -21.24
C SER A 76 5.62 -18.60 -19.77
N SER A 77 5.53 -19.71 -19.05
CA SER A 77 5.95 -19.79 -17.64
C SER A 77 7.46 -19.54 -17.43
N TRP A 78 8.31 -19.93 -18.37
CA TRP A 78 9.74 -19.62 -18.33
C TRP A 78 10.02 -18.15 -18.66
N SER A 79 9.36 -17.64 -19.69
CA SER A 79 9.49 -16.24 -20.11
C SER A 79 8.93 -15.27 -19.07
N LEU A 80 7.90 -15.66 -18.32
CA LEU A 80 7.19 -14.81 -17.36
C LEU A 80 7.92 -14.66 -16.02
N HIS A 81 8.84 -15.56 -15.68
CA HIS A 81 9.61 -15.47 -14.43
C HIS A 81 10.48 -14.21 -14.35
N TYR A 82 11.09 -13.81 -15.47
CA TYR A 82 11.92 -12.60 -15.55
C TYR A 82 11.14 -11.28 -15.38
N PRO A 83 10.05 -11.03 -16.14
CA PRO A 83 9.25 -9.81 -15.97
C PRO A 83 8.52 -9.77 -14.62
N LEU A 84 8.11 -10.91 -14.04
CA LEU A 84 7.55 -10.93 -12.68
C LEU A 84 8.56 -10.44 -11.64
N ARG A 85 9.83 -10.85 -11.77
CA ARG A 85 10.90 -10.40 -10.88
C ARG A 85 11.17 -8.90 -11.05
N ALA A 86 11.21 -8.41 -12.28
CA ALA A 86 11.35 -6.98 -12.57
C ALA A 86 10.16 -6.15 -12.03
N PHE A 87 8.93 -6.66 -12.17
CA PHE A 87 7.73 -6.03 -11.65
C PHE A 87 7.74 -5.97 -10.11
N SER A 88 8.17 -7.06 -9.46
CA SER A 88 8.30 -7.08 -8.00
C SER A 88 9.34 -6.07 -7.48
N TYR A 89 10.47 -5.93 -8.19
CA TYR A 89 11.49 -4.95 -7.87
C TYR A 89 10.99 -3.51 -8.06
N MET A 90 10.31 -3.24 -9.18
CA MET A 90 9.67 -1.94 -9.42
C MET A 90 8.61 -1.62 -8.36
N ARG A 91 7.79 -2.60 -7.97
CA ARG A 91 6.80 -2.42 -6.90
C ARG A 91 7.45 -2.08 -5.56
N TRP A 92 8.57 -2.72 -5.21
CA TRP A 92 9.32 -2.41 -4.01
C TRP A 92 9.90 -0.99 -4.04
N LYS A 93 10.52 -0.60 -5.15
CA LYS A 93 11.02 0.77 -5.40
C LYS A 93 9.91 1.82 -5.28
N ILE A 94 8.76 1.58 -5.90
CA ILE A 94 7.60 2.49 -5.85
C ILE A 94 7.09 2.62 -4.41
N LYS A 95 6.92 1.50 -3.69
CA LYS A 95 6.49 1.52 -2.29
C LYS A 95 7.45 2.33 -1.42
N GLN A 96 8.76 2.15 -1.60
CA GLN A 96 9.77 2.92 -0.87
C GLN A 96 9.66 4.43 -1.18
N TRP A 97 9.45 4.79 -2.44
CA TRP A 97 9.29 6.19 -2.85
C TRP A 97 8.03 6.84 -2.25
N PHE A 98 6.94 6.09 -2.16
CA PHE A 98 5.72 6.53 -1.46
C PHE A 98 5.90 6.64 0.05
N THR A 99 6.64 5.72 0.68
CA THR A 99 6.91 5.73 2.13
C THR A 99 7.86 6.85 2.52
N SER A 100 8.85 7.20 1.67
CA SER A 100 9.72 8.36 1.89
C SER A 100 9.00 9.71 1.77
N LYS A 101 7.78 9.72 1.20
CA LYS A 101 6.92 10.89 1.11
C LYS A 101 5.90 10.96 2.24
N GLU A 102 5.94 10.03 3.20
CA GLU A 102 5.17 10.12 4.43
C GLU A 102 5.62 11.40 5.13
N LEU A 103 4.74 12.40 5.06
CA LEU A 103 5.00 13.75 5.52
C LEU A 103 5.51 13.67 6.94
N VAL A 104 6.76 14.08 7.14
CA VAL A 104 7.27 14.37 8.47
C VAL A 104 6.35 15.44 9.01
N VAL A 105 5.45 15.05 9.92
CA VAL A 105 4.61 15.97 10.66
C VAL A 105 5.58 16.85 11.43
N LYS A 106 5.86 18.04 10.88
CA LYS A 106 6.69 19.03 11.55
C LYS A 106 5.90 19.45 12.78
N TYR A 107 6.40 19.08 13.96
CA TYR A 107 5.85 19.58 15.21
C TYR A 107 5.98 21.10 15.19
N LEU A 108 4.86 21.78 15.36
CA LEU A 108 4.77 23.22 15.43
C LEU A 108 5.40 23.66 16.76
N THR A 109 6.19 24.73 16.75
CA THR A 109 6.63 25.30 18.03
C THR A 109 5.44 25.91 18.77
N GLU A 110 5.55 26.03 20.09
CA GLU A 110 4.48 26.62 20.91
C GLU A 110 4.13 28.05 20.43
N ASP A 111 5.14 28.83 20.02
CA ASP A 111 4.93 30.18 19.49
C ASP A 111 4.19 30.17 18.13
N GLU A 112 4.59 29.27 17.21
CA GLU A 112 3.91 29.09 15.92
C GLU A 112 2.44 28.64 16.14
N TYR A 113 2.19 27.80 17.15
CA TYR A 113 0.84 27.37 17.53
C TYR A 113 -0.01 28.52 18.06
N ARG A 114 0.54 29.35 18.95
CA ARG A 114 -0.15 30.53 19.49
C ARG A 114 -0.51 31.52 18.40
N GLU A 115 0.43 31.84 17.52
CA GLU A 115 0.18 32.78 16.42
C GLU A 115 -0.93 32.27 15.49
N GLN A 116 -0.92 30.98 15.16
CA GLN A 116 -1.96 30.38 14.33
C GLN A 116 -3.32 30.35 15.03
N ALA A 117 -3.34 30.02 16.33
CA ALA A 117 -4.55 30.03 17.14
C ALA A 117 -5.17 31.44 17.21
N ASP A 118 -4.35 32.47 17.42
CA ASP A 118 -4.81 33.85 17.47
C ASP A 118 -5.34 34.32 16.11
N ALA A 119 -4.63 34.02 15.02
CA ALA A 119 -5.06 34.40 13.67
C ALA A 119 -6.40 33.74 13.29
N GLU A 120 -6.52 32.43 13.51
CA GLU A 120 -7.72 31.67 13.16
C GLU A 120 -8.91 32.06 14.05
N THR A 121 -8.66 32.28 15.36
CA THR A 121 -9.70 32.74 16.30
C THR A 121 -10.20 34.13 15.92
N ASN A 122 -9.32 35.06 15.59
CA ASN A 122 -9.71 36.40 15.16
C ASN A 122 -10.51 36.36 13.86
N SER A 123 -10.09 35.54 12.89
CA SER A 123 -10.80 35.34 11.62
C SER A 123 -12.21 34.78 11.85
N ALA A 124 -12.33 33.74 12.67
CA ALA A 124 -13.59 33.07 12.99
C ALA A 124 -14.55 34.01 13.76
N LEU A 125 -14.04 34.79 14.72
CA LEU A 125 -14.84 35.78 15.44
C LEU A 125 -15.37 36.88 14.50
N GLU A 126 -14.57 37.32 13.53
CA GLU A 126 -15.02 38.31 12.56
C GLU A 126 -16.04 37.74 11.57
N GLU A 127 -15.88 36.47 11.18
CA GLU A 127 -16.90 35.76 10.41
C GLU A 127 -18.21 35.62 11.19
N LEU A 128 -18.14 35.30 12.49
CA LEU A 128 -19.29 35.24 13.37
C LEU A 128 -20.01 36.59 13.44
N ARG A 129 -19.28 37.70 13.60
CA ARG A 129 -19.87 39.06 13.57
C ARG A 129 -20.57 39.33 12.24
N ARG A 130 -19.92 39.01 11.12
CA ARG A 130 -20.51 39.15 9.78
C ARG A 130 -21.77 38.32 9.62
N ALA A 131 -21.80 37.08 10.11
CA ALA A 131 -22.96 36.22 10.07
C ALA A 131 -24.14 36.78 10.89
N CYS A 132 -23.86 37.30 12.09
CA CYS A 132 -24.88 37.88 12.97
C CYS A 132 -25.48 39.19 12.45
N ARG A 133 -24.75 39.91 11.58
CA ARG A 133 -25.23 41.15 10.94
C ARG A 133 -26.12 40.91 9.72
N LYS A 134 -26.25 39.66 9.24
CA LYS A 134 -27.10 39.34 8.09
C LYS A 134 -28.59 39.46 8.48
N PRO A 135 -29.44 39.96 7.56
CA PRO A 135 -30.87 40.11 7.83
C PRO A 135 -31.60 38.77 8.05
N ASP A 136 -31.05 37.67 7.53
CA ASP A 136 -31.62 36.32 7.66
C ASP A 136 -31.22 35.60 8.96
N PHE A 137 -30.49 36.27 9.86
CA PHE A 137 -30.01 35.67 11.09
C PHE A 137 -31.11 35.58 12.17
N PRO A 138 -31.34 34.41 12.79
CA PRO A 138 -32.39 34.24 13.80
C PRO A 138 -31.98 34.80 15.18
N SER A 139 -31.85 36.13 15.29
CA SER A 139 -31.36 36.84 16.48
C SER A 139 -32.10 36.48 17.77
N TRP A 140 -33.44 36.41 17.74
CA TRP A 140 -34.25 36.14 18.95
C TRP A 140 -34.08 34.71 19.47
N LEU A 141 -33.89 33.74 18.58
CA LEU A 141 -33.63 32.36 18.97
C LEU A 141 -32.28 32.24 19.69
N VAL A 142 -31.25 32.92 19.17
CA VAL A 142 -29.91 32.92 19.76
C VAL A 142 -29.92 33.62 21.12
N VAL A 143 -30.54 34.78 21.23
CA VAL A 143 -30.67 35.53 22.50
C VAL A 143 -31.38 34.71 23.57
N SER A 144 -32.38 33.89 23.21
CA SER A 144 -33.08 33.03 24.18
C SER A 144 -32.23 31.89 24.75
N ARG A 145 -31.15 31.50 24.05
CA ARG A 145 -30.29 30.37 24.43
C ARG A 145 -28.99 30.81 25.12
N LEU A 146 -28.61 32.07 24.98
CA LEU A 146 -27.37 32.59 25.53
C LEU A 146 -27.52 32.94 27.02
N HIS A 147 -26.50 32.60 27.80
CA HIS A 147 -26.44 32.95 29.22
C HIS A 147 -26.26 34.47 29.45
N ALA A 148 -25.49 35.14 28.57
CA ALA A 148 -25.19 36.56 28.68
C ALA A 148 -25.50 37.31 27.36
N PRO A 149 -26.79 37.57 27.06
CA PRO A 149 -27.18 38.17 25.77
C PRO A 149 -26.70 39.62 25.59
N ARG A 150 -26.49 40.36 26.69
CA ARG A 150 -25.96 41.74 26.65
C ARG A 150 -24.51 41.76 26.16
N LYS A 151 -23.64 40.94 26.74
CA LYS A 151 -22.24 40.78 26.31
C LYS A 151 -22.16 40.39 24.82
N PHE A 152 -23.05 39.50 24.38
CA PHE A 152 -23.12 39.09 22.97
C PHE A 152 -23.54 40.23 22.03
N ALA A 153 -24.52 41.05 22.42
CA ALA A 153 -24.92 42.20 21.63
C ALA A 153 -23.77 43.21 21.47
N ASP A 154 -23.05 43.50 22.56
CA ASP A 154 -21.89 44.39 22.53
C ASP A 154 -20.78 43.84 21.62
N PHE A 155 -20.52 42.53 21.66
CA PHE A 155 -19.59 41.86 20.75
C PHE A 155 -19.96 42.01 19.27
N VAL A 156 -21.23 41.83 18.90
CA VAL A 156 -21.71 41.97 17.51
C VAL A 156 -21.58 43.42 17.01
N LEU A 157 -21.74 44.39 17.92
CA LEU A 157 -21.55 45.82 17.66
C LEU A 157 -20.08 46.24 17.53
N GLY A 158 -19.13 45.35 17.85
CA GLY A 158 -17.69 45.59 17.73
C GLY A 158 -16.94 45.68 19.05
N GLY A 159 -17.59 45.39 20.18
CA GLY A 159 -16.95 45.23 21.47
C GLY A 159 -16.03 44.00 21.56
N SER A 160 -15.25 43.93 22.62
CA SER A 160 -14.43 42.76 22.95
C SER A 160 -15.32 41.55 23.24
N HIS A 161 -14.85 40.36 22.85
CA HIS A 161 -15.52 39.10 23.18
C HIS A 161 -15.27 38.66 24.64
N LEU A 162 -14.25 39.25 25.28
CA LEU A 162 -13.87 38.99 26.67
C LEU A 162 -14.24 40.17 27.55
N SER A 163 -14.67 39.86 28.78
CA SER A 163 -14.83 40.82 29.86
C SER A 163 -13.46 41.24 30.40
N PRO A 164 -13.28 42.50 30.85
CA PRO A 164 -12.04 42.91 31.52
C PRO A 164 -11.71 42.06 32.75
N GLU A 165 -12.72 41.58 33.47
CA GLU A 165 -12.55 40.67 34.62
C GLU A 165 -12.00 39.30 34.20
N GLU A 166 -12.44 38.79 33.03
CA GLU A 166 -11.97 37.51 32.49
C GLU A 166 -10.51 37.63 32.04
N ILE A 167 -10.15 38.77 31.44
CA ILE A 167 -8.76 39.07 31.05
C ILE A 167 -7.87 39.16 32.29
N SER A 168 -8.31 39.88 33.34
CA SER A 168 -7.50 40.01 34.57
C SER A 168 -7.31 38.68 35.29
N LEU A 169 -8.34 37.83 35.34
CA LEU A 169 -8.22 36.49 35.94
C LEU A 169 -7.27 35.59 35.15
N HIS A 170 -7.33 35.67 33.81
CA HIS A 170 -6.40 34.93 32.96
C HIS A 170 -4.96 35.43 33.14
N GLU A 171 -4.75 36.74 33.23
CA GLU A 171 -3.43 37.33 33.49
C GLU A 171 -2.89 36.99 34.88
N GLU A 172 -3.75 36.91 35.91
CA GLU A 172 -3.33 36.46 37.24
C GLU A 172 -2.90 34.99 37.22
N GLN A 173 -3.63 34.13 36.50
CA GLN A 173 -3.40 32.69 36.48
C GLN A 173 -2.28 32.26 35.52
N TYR A 174 -2.13 32.94 34.39
CA TYR A 174 -1.22 32.58 33.29
C TYR A 174 -0.27 33.71 32.87
N GLY A 175 -0.26 34.84 33.58
CA GLY A 175 0.67 35.94 33.32
C GLY A 175 2.09 35.62 33.77
N LEU A 176 2.90 36.68 33.93
CA LEU A 176 4.35 36.57 34.15
C LEU A 176 4.74 35.69 35.35
N GLY A 177 3.90 35.66 36.40
CA GLY A 177 4.10 34.82 37.57
C GLY A 177 3.75 33.33 37.35
N GLY A 178 2.76 33.04 36.50
CA GLY A 178 2.35 31.68 36.16
C GLY A 178 3.33 31.00 35.22
N ALA A 179 3.79 31.72 34.20
CA ALA A 179 4.81 31.23 33.26
C ALA A 179 6.13 30.87 33.96
N PHE A 180 6.56 31.67 34.95
CA PHE A 180 7.76 31.38 35.75
C PHE A 180 7.62 30.11 36.61
N LEU A 181 6.45 29.89 37.23
CA LEU A 181 6.18 28.68 38.00
C LEU A 181 6.12 27.42 37.11
N GLU A 182 5.53 27.55 35.92
CA GLU A 182 5.46 26.47 34.94
C GLU A 182 6.86 26.07 34.45
N GLU A 183 7.72 27.06 34.17
CA GLU A 183 9.10 26.81 33.77
C GLU A 183 9.92 26.11 34.87
N GLN A 184 9.75 26.50 36.14
CA GLN A 184 10.42 25.82 37.26
C GLN A 184 9.91 24.39 37.51
N LEU A 185 8.62 24.12 37.29
CA LEU A 185 8.02 22.80 37.51
C LEU A 185 8.37 21.79 36.43
N PHE A 186 8.40 22.23 35.16
CA PHE A 186 8.60 21.34 34.02
C PHE A 186 10.05 21.32 33.50
N ASN A 187 10.90 22.22 33.97
CA ASN A 187 12.31 22.29 33.57
C ASN A 187 13.26 22.38 34.79
N PRO A 188 13.32 21.34 35.65
CA PRO A 188 14.07 21.40 36.93
C PRO A 188 15.60 21.50 36.75
N SER A 189 16.12 21.36 35.54
CA SER A 189 17.55 21.43 35.21
C SER A 189 18.13 22.85 35.10
N THR A 190 17.32 23.90 35.26
CA THR A 190 17.76 25.32 35.22
C THR A 190 17.78 26.00 36.59
N ALA A 191 17.70 25.25 37.69
CA ALA A 191 17.88 25.73 39.07
C ALA A 191 19.28 25.40 39.63
#